data_AF-A0AAJ1LQT5-F1
#
_entry.id   AF-A0AAJ1LQT5-F1
#
_cell.length_a   1.000
_cell.length_b   1.000
_cell.length_c   1.000
_cell.angle_alpha   90.00
_cell.angle_beta   90.00
_cell.angle_gamma   90.00
#
_symmetry.space_group_name_H-M   'P 1'
#
loop_
_entity.id
_entity.type
_entity.pdbx_description
1 polymer ?
#
loop_
_entity_poly.entity_id
_entity_poly.type
_entity_poly.pdbx_seq_one_letter_code
_entity_poly.pdbx_strand_id
1 'polypeptide(L)' 'MYIPAYDYGFVINYNTESRTPYKGSAIFFHVSTSWTEGCTGVDKQNVIDILRWIDPGKKPVIIQNSENELINY' A
#
# COMPACT_ATOMS: atom_id res chain seq x y z
N MET A 1 15.89 -7.89 14.71
CA MET A 1 15.01 -6.71 14.89
C MET A 1 13.59 -7.18 14.59
N TYR A 2 12.65 -6.96 15.51
CA TYR A 2 11.23 -7.25 15.32
C TYR A 2 10.50 -5.93 15.09
N ILE A 3 9.74 -5.82 13.99
CA ILE A 3 9.04 -4.60 13.59
C ILE A 3 7.56 -4.94 13.37
N PRO A 4 6.70 -4.81 14.41
CA PRO A 4 5.29 -5.21 14.34
C PRO A 4 4.51 -4.60 13.17
N ALA A 5 4.90 -3.40 12.72
CA ALA A 5 4.28 -2.70 11.59
C ALA A 5 4.31 -3.49 10.27
N TYR A 6 5.24 -4.46 10.15
CA TYR A 6 5.43 -5.30 8.97
C TYR A 6 5.15 -6.78 9.23
N ASP A 7 4.44 -7.12 10.33
CA ASP A 7 3.92 -8.49 10.55
C ASP A 7 3.06 -8.95 9.37
N TYR A 8 2.29 -8.02 8.80
CA TYR A 8 1.43 -8.22 7.63
C TYR A 8 1.52 -6.99 6.73
N GLY A 9 1.52 -7.24 5.42
CA GLY A 9 1.53 -6.19 4.41
C GLY A 9 1.96 -6.70 3.05
N PHE A 10 1.98 -5.81 2.07
CA PHE A 10 2.47 -6.10 0.72
C PHE A 10 3.09 -4.86 0.07
N VAL A 11 3.92 -5.11 -0.95
CA VAL A 11 4.57 -4.05 -1.73
C VAL A 11 3.61 -3.58 -2.81
N ILE A 12 3.39 -2.27 -2.92
CA ILE A 12 2.49 -1.65 -3.91
C ILE A 12 3.17 -1.54 -5.30
N ASN A 13 4.49 -1.78 -5.36
CA ASN A 13 5.33 -1.66 -6.56
C ASN A 13 5.37 -0.27 -7.19
N TYR A 14 4.99 0.77 -6.44
CA TYR A 14 5.05 2.15 -6.90
C TYR A 14 6.50 2.58 -7.22
N ASN A 15 6.73 2.99 -8.46
CA ASN A 15 8.00 3.51 -8.98
C ASN A 15 9.21 2.58 -8.71
N THR A 16 9.05 1.27 -8.93
CA THR A 16 10.07 0.25 -8.59
C THR A 16 10.98 -0.17 -9.75
N GLU A 17 10.40 -0.55 -10.89
CA GLU A 17 11.11 -1.04 -12.09
C GLU A 17 11.74 0.10 -12.90
N SER A 18 10.91 1.00 -13.44
CA SER A 18 11.33 2.18 -14.21
C SER A 18 11.22 3.44 -13.37
N ARG A 19 12.20 3.63 -12.48
CA ARG A 19 12.24 4.72 -11.50
C ARG A 19 12.30 6.08 -12.18
N THR A 20 11.27 6.89 -12.00
CA THR A 20 11.30 8.32 -12.37
C THR A 20 11.82 9.13 -11.18
N PRO A 21 12.87 9.97 -11.37
CA PRO A 21 13.37 10.86 -10.33
C PRO A 21 12.27 11.73 -9.73
N TYR A 22 12.38 12.03 -8.43
CA TYR A 22 11.49 12.91 -7.65
C TYR A 22 10.03 12.43 -7.48
N LYS A 23 9.67 11.23 -7.95
CA LYS A 23 8.32 10.67 -7.76
C LYS A 23 8.13 9.85 -6.48
N GLY A 24 9.17 9.66 -5.67
CA GLY A 24 9.12 8.78 -4.48
C GLY A 24 9.22 7.30 -4.84
N SER A 25 9.43 6.42 -3.87
CA SER A 25 9.45 4.95 -4.02
C SER A 25 9.28 4.29 -2.64
N ALA A 26 9.39 2.97 -2.53
CA ALA A 26 9.29 2.24 -1.27
C ALA A 26 7.97 2.49 -0.52
N ILE A 27 6.86 2.38 -1.26
CA ILE A 27 5.50 2.51 -0.73
C ILE A 27 4.91 1.12 -0.51
N PHE A 28 4.37 0.90 0.69
CA PHE A 28 3.84 -0.37 1.16
C PHE A 28 2.43 -0.21 1.68
N PHE A 29 1.66 -1.30 1.67
CA PHE A 29 0.43 -1.45 2.45
C PHE A 29 0.75 -2.27 3.70
N HIS A 30 0.59 -1.71 4.90
CA HIS A 30 1.08 -2.37 6.13
C HIS A 30 0.31 -1.96 7.39
N VAL A 31 0.63 -2.63 8.51
CA VAL A 31 0.04 -2.32 9.82
C VAL A 31 0.58 -0.99 10.34
N SER A 32 -0.30 -0.06 10.69
CA SER A 32 0.10 1.20 11.33
C SER A 32 -0.89 1.63 12.41
N THR A 33 -0.38 2.32 13.43
CA THR A 33 -1.16 2.98 14.48
C THR A 33 -1.02 4.51 14.44
N SER A 34 -0.29 5.04 13.45
CA SER A 34 -0.06 6.48 13.25
C SER A 34 -0.01 6.84 11.76
N TRP A 35 0.14 8.12 11.47
CA TRP A 35 0.44 8.61 10.13
C TRP A 35 1.76 8.02 9.60
N THR A 36 1.89 7.95 8.27
CA THR A 36 3.04 7.38 7.55
C THR A 36 3.69 8.45 6.68
N GLU A 37 4.90 8.18 6.21
CA GLU A 37 5.64 9.04 5.26
C GLU A 37 5.28 8.72 3.78
N GLY A 38 4.09 8.16 3.53
CA GLY A 38 3.60 7.84 2.19
C GLY A 38 3.00 6.43 2.02
N CYS A 39 3.32 5.50 2.92
CA CYS A 39 2.72 4.17 2.93
C CYS A 39 1.20 4.21 3.21
N THR A 40 0.47 3.20 2.77
CA THR A 40 -0.91 2.98 3.21
C THR A 40 -0.90 2.18 4.51
N GLY A 41 -1.01 2.88 5.64
CA GLY A 41 -1.09 2.28 6.96
C GLY A 41 -2.54 2.08 7.40
N VAL A 42 -2.91 0.85 7.78
CA VAL A 42 -4.23 0.54 8.38
C VAL A 42 -4.05 -0.35 9.61
N ASP A 43 -5.11 -0.60 10.38
CA ASP A 43 -5.05 -1.52 11.51
C ASP A 43 -4.79 -2.97 11.05
N LYS A 44 -4.27 -3.78 11.97
CA LYS A 44 -3.81 -5.14 11.69
C LYS A 44 -4.89 -6.03 11.08
N GLN A 45 -6.15 -5.90 11.52
CA GLN A 45 -7.23 -6.75 11.03
C GLN A 45 -7.59 -6.39 9.59
N ASN A 46 -7.65 -5.09 9.27
CA ASN A 46 -7.88 -4.63 7.90
C ASN A 46 -6.78 -5.09 6.92
N VAL A 47 -5.50 -5.10 7.33
CA VAL A 47 -4.43 -5.68 6.48
C VAL A 47 -4.70 -7.16 6.19
N ILE A 48 -5.04 -7.93 7.22
CA ILE A 48 -5.31 -9.36 7.10
C ILE A 48 -6.51 -9.62 6.18
N ASP A 49 -7.58 -8.85 6.34
CA ASP A 49 -8.81 -9.02 5.56
C ASP A 49 -8.59 -8.70 4.09
N ILE A 50 -7.83 -7.64 3.79
CA ILE A 50 -7.43 -7.30 2.42
C ILE A 50 -6.52 -8.38 1.84
N LEU A 51 -5.52 -8.87 2.58
CA LEU A 51 -4.64 -9.95 2.12
C LEU A 51 -5.40 -11.24 1.80
N ARG A 52 -6.48 -11.54 2.54
CA ARG A 52 -7.36 -12.69 2.27
C ARG A 52 -8.29 -12.47 1.08
N TRP A 53 -8.70 -11.22 0.85
CA TRP A 53 -9.60 -10.85 -0.23
C TRP A 53 -8.89 -10.73 -1.58
N ILE A 54 -7.65 -10.23 -1.58
CA ILE A 54 -6.86 -10.04 -2.80
C ILE A 54 -6.53 -11.41 -3.43
N ASP A 55 -6.82 -11.51 -4.73
CA ASP A 55 -6.43 -12.64 -5.57
C ASP A 55 -5.46 -12.13 -6.65
N PRO A 56 -4.16 -12.49 -6.59
CA PRO A 56 -3.18 -12.09 -7.60
C PRO A 56 -3.56 -12.50 -9.03
N GLY A 57 -4.31 -13.59 -9.20
CA GLY A 57 -4.78 -14.06 -10.51
C GLY A 57 -5.79 -13.10 -11.17
N LYS A 58 -6.45 -12.26 -10.36
CA LYS A 58 -7.39 -11.23 -10.84
C LYS A 58 -6.73 -9.91 -11.20
N LYS A 59 -5.40 -9.80 -11.11
CA LYS A 59 -4.62 -8.59 -11.43
C LYS A 59 -5.16 -7.36 -10.68
N PRO A 60 -5.17 -7.40 -9.34
CA PRO A 60 -5.71 -6.31 -8.53
C PRO A 60 -4.93 -5.00 -8.79
N VAL A 61 -5.66 -3.88 -8.75
CA VAL A 61 -5.10 -2.54 -8.89
C VAL A 61 -5.39 -1.76 -7.61
N ILE A 62 -4.44 -0.95 -7.18
CA ILE A 62 -4.60 0.01 -6.08
C ILE A 62 -4.51 1.42 -6.65
N ILE A 63 -5.47 2.27 -6.28
CA ILE A 63 -5.52 3.69 -6.65
C ILE A 63 -5.35 4.49 -5.36
N GLN A 64 -4.30 5.30 -5.29
CA GLN A 64 -4.03 6.19 -4.16
C GLN A 64 -4.04 7.63 -4.66
N ASN A 65 -5.12 8.35 -4.36
CA ASN A 65 -5.27 9.76 -4.72
C ASN A 65 -6.19 10.45 -3.70
N SER A 66 -6.34 11.77 -3.81
CA SER A 66 -7.39 12.48 -3.08
C SER A 66 -8.78 12.05 -3.59
N GLU A 67 -9.79 12.06 -2.72
CA GLU A 67 -11.14 11.60 -3.05
C GLU A 67 -11.73 12.31 -4.28
N ASN A 68 -11.51 13.63 -4.39
CA ASN A 68 -11.98 14.43 -5.52
C ASN A 68 -11.34 14.03 -6.86
N GLU A 69 -10.17 13.41 -6.84
CA GLU A 69 -9.46 12.95 -8.04
C GLU A 69 -9.83 11.52 -8.44
N LEU A 70 -10.55 10.78 -7.59
CA LEU A 70 -10.99 9.42 -7.92
C LEU A 70 -12.00 9.39 -9.07
N ILE A 71 -12.70 10.50 -9.33
CA ILE A 71 -13.63 10.64 -10.46
C ILE A 71 -12.95 10.51 -11.83
N ASN A 72 -11.62 10.66 -11.88
CA ASN A 72 -10.85 10.62 -13.12
C ASN A 72 -10.43 9.19 -13.53
N TYR A 73 -10.90 8.16 -12.81
CA TYR A 73 -10.61 6.74 -13.05
C TYR A 73 -11.91 5.94 -13.27
#